data_AF-A0A5C6D707-F1
#
_entry.id   AF-A0A5C6D707-F1
#
_cell.length_a   1.000
_cell.length_b   1.000
_cell.length_c   1.000
_cell.angle_alpha   90.00
_cell.angle_beta   90.00
_cell.angle_gamma   90.00
#
_symmetry.space_group_name_H-M   'P 1'
#
loop_
_entity.id
_entity.type
_entity.pdbx_description
1 polymer ?
#
loop_
_entity_poly.entity_id
_entity_poly.type
_entity_poly.pdbx_seq_one_letter_code
_entity_poly.pdbx_strand_id
1 'polypeptide(L)'
;MTTKACLGHTLIEMVVSMSVGTSLMVLAVGLVHQSMRIKSISDERSDQNRTTQRLIQHFRDDVHHARSIETVANGMKIITPDEQQITYLVETEQVDRMETRPDGRVRRESYLLAKSFAAAFAVTSDQQQAEVVIQCVFENEKPRIDRRGIANVGRLADRMTPAEKPR
;
A
#
# COMPACT_ATOMS: atom_id res chain seq x y z
N MET A 1 74.18 16.95 2.75
CA MET A 1 73.34 18.08 3.21
C MET A 1 72.40 18.45 2.06
N THR A 2 71.14 18.02 2.11
CA THR A 2 70.10 18.38 1.13
C THR A 2 69.26 19.50 1.73
N THR A 3 69.40 20.70 1.19
CA THR A 3 68.58 21.87 1.53
C THR A 3 67.16 21.63 1.02
N LYS A 4 66.24 21.39 1.96
CA LYS A 4 64.79 21.33 1.70
C LYS A 4 64.32 22.74 1.32
N ALA A 5 63.94 22.93 0.06
CA ALA A 5 63.25 24.15 -0.35
C ALA A 5 61.84 24.17 0.25
N CYS A 6 61.54 25.17 1.08
CA CYS A 6 60.17 25.44 1.52
C CYS A 6 59.45 26.22 0.41
N LEU A 7 58.55 25.53 -0.30
CA LEU A 7 57.61 26.18 -1.22
C LEU A 7 56.54 26.87 -0.38
N GLY A 8 56.55 28.21 -0.36
CA GLY A 8 55.45 29.00 0.21
C GLY A 8 54.25 28.95 -0.74
N HIS A 9 53.10 28.49 -0.26
CA HIS A 9 51.86 28.56 -1.03
C HIS A 9 51.49 30.00 -1.32
N THR A 10 51.15 30.30 -2.57
CA THR A 10 50.72 31.64 -2.95
C THR A 10 49.31 31.90 -2.38
N LEU A 11 49.03 33.15 -1.99
CA LEU A 11 47.70 33.54 -1.48
C LEU A 11 46.58 33.17 -2.47
N ILE A 12 46.87 33.22 -3.77
CA ILE A 12 45.94 32.85 -4.85
C ILE A 12 45.61 31.36 -4.81
N GLU A 13 46.60 30.47 -4.63
CA GLU A 13 46.37 29.02 -4.50
C GLU A 13 45.46 28.69 -3.32
N MET A 14 45.62 29.38 -2.20
CA MET A 14 44.77 29.21 -1.02
C MET A 14 43.32 29.64 -1.30
N VAL A 15 43.12 30.80 -1.91
CA VAL A 15 41.78 31.31 -2.26
C VAL A 15 41.09 30.40 -3.27
N VAL A 16 41.81 29.91 -4.28
CA VAL A 16 41.27 28.96 -5.26
C VAL A 16 40.89 27.65 -4.56
N SER A 17 41.76 27.10 -3.71
CA SER A 17 41.49 25.85 -2.97
C SER A 17 40.27 25.98 -2.06
N MET A 18 40.14 27.11 -1.36
CA MET A 18 38.96 27.41 -0.54
C MET A 18 37.69 27.51 -1.40
N SER A 19 37.75 28.18 -2.55
CA SER A 19 36.61 28.36 -3.44
C SER A 19 36.14 27.05 -4.07
N VAL A 20 37.08 26.19 -4.45
CA VAL A 20 36.77 24.84 -4.96
C VAL A 20 36.18 23.98 -3.82
N GLY A 21 36.78 24.02 -2.64
CA GLY A 21 36.31 23.28 -1.47
C GLY A 21 34.89 23.65 -1.05
N THR A 22 34.56 24.95 -1.01
CA THR A 22 33.20 25.41 -0.69
C THR A 22 32.20 25.02 -1.77
N SER A 23 32.57 25.13 -3.05
CA SER A 23 31.71 24.70 -4.17
C SER A 23 31.39 23.20 -4.09
N LEU A 24 32.39 22.37 -3.81
CA LEU A 24 32.21 20.93 -3.61
C LEU A 24 31.33 20.61 -2.40
N MET A 25 31.49 21.36 -1.30
CA MET A 25 30.68 21.19 -0.11
C MET A 25 29.20 21.50 -0.39
N VAL A 26 28.91 22.58 -1.10
CA VAL A 26 27.54 22.96 -1.48
C VAL A 26 26.90 21.88 -2.37
N LEU A 27 27.64 21.37 -3.36
CA LEU A 27 27.17 20.27 -4.21
C LEU A 27 26.89 19.00 -3.40
N ALA A 28 27.79 18.64 -2.48
CA ALA A 28 27.61 17.47 -1.63
C ALA A 28 26.35 17.59 -0.75
N VAL A 29 26.12 18.74 -0.13
CA VAL A 29 24.90 18.98 0.66
C VAL A 29 23.65 18.89 -0.21
N GLY A 30 23.68 19.45 -1.42
CA GLY A 30 22.58 19.35 -2.38
C GLY A 30 22.23 17.89 -2.72
N LEU A 31 23.24 17.06 -2.97
CA LEU A 31 23.07 15.63 -3.28
C LEU A 31 22.51 14.85 -2.09
N VAL A 32 22.96 15.14 -0.87
CA VAL A 32 22.45 14.51 0.36
C VAL A 32 20.97 14.84 0.53
N HIS A 33 20.58 16.10 0.36
CA HIS A 33 19.17 16.51 0.47
C HIS A 33 18.29 15.84 -0.59
N GLN A 34 18.77 15.74 -1.84
CA GLN A 34 18.06 15.02 -2.90
C GLN A 34 17.90 13.53 -2.57
N SER A 35 18.95 12.90 -2.05
CA SER A 35 18.92 11.48 -1.67
C SER A 35 17.94 11.23 -0.52
N MET A 36 17.89 12.11 0.49
CA MET A 36 16.90 12.03 1.56
C MET A 36 15.47 12.16 1.02
N ARG A 37 15.22 13.09 0.09
CA ARG A 37 13.91 13.26 -0.53
C ARG A 37 13.48 12.04 -1.34
N ILE A 38 14.38 11.48 -2.14
CA ILE A 38 14.11 10.26 -2.93
C ILE A 38 13.79 9.09 -2.00
N LYS A 39 14.57 8.93 -0.93
CA LYS A 39 14.33 7.89 0.08
C LYS A 39 12.93 8.03 0.68
N SER A 40 12.55 9.22 1.15
CA SER A 40 11.23 9.45 1.75
C SER A 40 10.08 9.08 0.81
N ILE A 41 10.18 9.45 -0.47
CA ILE A 41 9.16 9.11 -1.49
C ILE A 41 9.15 7.60 -1.75
N SER A 42 10.32 6.96 -1.75
CA SER A 42 10.44 5.52 -1.96
C SER A 42 9.83 4.73 -0.80
N ASP A 43 10.07 5.14 0.44
CA ASP A 43 9.55 4.49 1.64
C ASP A 43 8.02 4.59 1.66
N GLU A 44 7.45 5.77 1.41
CA GLU A 44 5.99 5.98 1.31
C GLU A 44 5.35 5.10 0.23
N ARG A 45 5.96 5.02 -0.96
CA ARG A 45 5.49 4.15 -2.04
C ARG A 45 5.58 2.67 -1.66
N SER A 46 6.63 2.27 -0.98
CA SER A 46 6.81 0.88 -0.52
C SER A 46 5.72 0.49 0.48
N ASP A 47 5.42 1.37 1.44
CA ASP A 47 4.38 1.15 2.45
C ASP A 47 2.98 1.09 1.81
N GLN A 48 2.69 1.98 0.86
CA GLN A 48 1.45 1.94 0.10
C GLN A 48 1.32 0.65 -0.71
N ASN A 49 2.40 0.22 -1.36
CA ASN A 49 2.45 -1.01 -2.14
C ASN A 49 2.22 -2.25 -1.25
N ARG A 50 2.79 -2.28 -0.05
CA ARG A 50 2.60 -3.36 0.92
C ARG A 50 1.17 -3.39 1.46
N THR A 51 0.62 -2.24 1.81
CA THR A 51 -0.73 -2.12 2.40
C THR A 51 -1.80 -2.53 1.39
N THR A 52 -1.72 -2.02 0.16
CA THR A 52 -2.64 -2.38 -0.93
C THR A 52 -2.53 -3.86 -1.33
N GLN A 53 -1.31 -4.43 -1.35
CA GLN A 53 -1.12 -5.86 -1.57
C GLN A 53 -1.80 -6.70 -0.48
N ARG A 54 -1.62 -6.33 0.80
CA ARG A 54 -2.23 -7.04 1.93
C ARG A 54 -3.75 -6.96 1.87
N LEU A 55 -4.31 -5.80 1.55
CA LEU A 55 -5.75 -5.61 1.36
C LEU A 55 -6.29 -6.56 0.28
N ILE A 56 -5.65 -6.59 -0.90
CA ILE A 56 -6.06 -7.46 -2.00
C ILE A 56 -5.96 -8.93 -1.59
N GLN A 57 -4.90 -9.32 -0.89
CA GLN A 57 -4.72 -10.70 -0.45
C GLN A 57 -5.84 -11.11 0.52
N HIS A 58 -6.08 -10.34 1.59
CA HIS A 58 -7.14 -10.63 2.55
C HIS A 58 -8.52 -10.62 1.88
N PHE A 59 -8.78 -9.67 0.98
CA PHE A 59 -10.01 -9.63 0.20
C PHE A 59 -10.23 -10.91 -0.62
N ARG A 60 -9.19 -11.35 -1.34
CA ARG A 60 -9.28 -12.58 -2.15
C ARG A 60 -9.52 -13.80 -1.29
N ASP A 61 -8.80 -13.90 -0.17
CA ASP A 61 -8.95 -15.02 0.75
C ASP A 61 -10.36 -15.05 1.34
N ASP A 62 -10.90 -13.91 1.78
CA ASP A 62 -12.25 -13.80 2.33
C ASP A 62 -13.32 -14.15 1.29
N VAL A 63 -13.23 -13.62 0.06
CA VAL A 63 -14.16 -13.92 -1.03
C VAL A 63 -14.09 -15.41 -1.41
N HIS A 64 -12.90 -16.00 -1.45
CA HIS A 64 -12.76 -17.41 -1.77
C HIS A 64 -13.38 -18.34 -0.72
N HIS A 65 -13.44 -17.93 0.55
CA HIS A 65 -14.12 -18.65 1.63
C HIS A 65 -15.58 -18.21 1.81
N ALA A 66 -16.08 -17.25 1.03
CA ALA A 66 -17.42 -16.72 1.16
C ALA A 66 -18.47 -17.73 0.70
N ARG A 67 -19.57 -17.82 1.44
CA ARG A 67 -20.83 -18.45 1.02
C ARG A 67 -21.65 -17.49 0.17
N SER A 68 -21.69 -16.22 0.57
CA SER A 68 -22.38 -15.17 -0.17
C SER A 68 -21.69 -13.83 0.03
N ILE A 69 -21.95 -12.92 -0.91
CA ILE A 69 -21.44 -11.55 -0.90
C ILE A 69 -22.59 -10.59 -1.19
N GLU A 70 -22.57 -9.45 -0.54
CA GLU A 70 -23.58 -8.41 -0.65
C GLU A 70 -22.88 -7.04 -0.76
N THR A 71 -23.34 -6.20 -1.68
CA THR A 71 -22.87 -4.82 -1.77
C THR A 71 -23.55 -3.99 -0.68
N VAL A 72 -22.78 -3.17 0.02
CA VAL A 72 -23.30 -2.15 0.97
C VAL A 72 -22.92 -0.76 0.48
N ALA A 73 -23.56 0.29 1.00
CA ALA A 73 -23.47 1.65 0.47
C ALA A 73 -22.04 2.12 0.12
N ASN A 74 -21.07 1.84 0.99
CA ASN A 74 -19.65 2.20 0.80
C ASN A 74 -18.73 0.98 0.91
N GLY A 75 -19.14 -0.19 0.43
CA GLY A 75 -18.26 -1.35 0.47
C GLY A 75 -18.95 -2.68 0.24
N MET A 76 -18.49 -3.71 0.94
CA MET A 76 -18.95 -5.08 0.71
C MET A 76 -19.10 -5.83 2.03
N LYS A 77 -20.17 -6.62 2.12
CA LYS A 77 -20.38 -7.59 3.17
C LYS A 77 -20.19 -9.00 2.60
N ILE A 78 -19.50 -9.83 3.36
CA ILE A 78 -19.16 -11.21 3.02
C ILE A 78 -19.67 -12.08 4.17
N ILE A 79 -20.36 -13.16 3.83
CA ILE A 79 -20.85 -14.16 4.79
C ILE A 79 -20.13 -15.46 4.48
N THR A 80 -19.46 -16.04 5.48
CA THR A 80 -18.79 -17.34 5.34
C THR A 80 -19.76 -18.50 5.66
N PRO A 81 -19.40 -19.76 5.33
CA PRO A 81 -20.17 -20.94 5.73
C PRO A 81 -20.40 -21.05 7.24
N ASP A 82 -19.46 -20.58 8.06
CA ASP A 82 -19.49 -20.63 9.54
C ASP A 82 -20.31 -19.48 10.16
N GLU A 83 -21.14 -18.79 9.37
CA GLU A 83 -21.92 -17.62 9.77
C GLU A 83 -21.07 -16.42 10.25
N GLN A 84 -19.76 -16.44 10.00
CA GLN A 84 -18.90 -15.27 10.22
C GLN A 84 -19.23 -14.20 9.18
N GLN A 85 -19.42 -12.97 9.65
CA GLN A 85 -19.66 -11.81 8.81
C GLN A 85 -18.38 -11.00 8.69
N ILE A 86 -17.92 -10.74 7.47
CA ILE A 86 -16.81 -9.84 7.19
C ILE A 86 -17.36 -8.64 6.44
N THR A 87 -17.09 -7.43 6.88
CA THR A 87 -17.56 -6.19 6.27
C THR A 87 -16.37 -5.31 5.94
N TYR A 88 -16.25 -4.98 4.66
CA TYR A 88 -15.33 -3.99 4.13
C TYR A 88 -16.08 -2.67 3.98
N LEU A 89 -15.56 -1.62 4.60
CA LEU A 89 -16.05 -0.25 4.44
C LEU A 89 -14.93 0.62 3.87
N VAL A 90 -15.26 1.36 2.83
CA VAL A 90 -14.39 2.36 2.23
C VAL A 90 -14.72 3.72 2.85
N GLU A 91 -13.71 4.35 3.41
CA GLU A 91 -13.70 5.75 3.77
C GLU A 91 -12.72 6.50 2.85
N THR A 92 -12.60 7.82 3.01
CA THR A 92 -11.85 8.68 2.08
C THR A 92 -10.41 8.23 1.84
N GLU A 93 -9.69 7.85 2.90
CA GLU A 93 -8.26 7.50 2.86
C GLU A 93 -7.97 6.16 3.55
N GLN A 94 -9.01 5.35 3.80
CA GLN A 94 -8.82 4.05 4.44
C GLN A 94 -9.90 3.05 4.05
N VAL A 95 -9.54 1.78 4.13
CA VAL A 95 -10.48 0.67 4.07
C VAL A 95 -10.48 -0.03 5.43
N ASP A 96 -11.65 -0.17 6.03
CA ASP A 96 -11.83 -0.91 7.27
C ASP A 96 -12.39 -2.30 6.97
N ARG A 97 -11.69 -3.34 7.43
CA ARG A 97 -12.18 -4.72 7.45
C ARG A 97 -12.62 -5.05 8.87
N MET A 98 -13.90 -5.35 9.04
CA MET A 98 -14.48 -5.80 10.30
C MET A 98 -14.93 -7.24 10.17
N GLU A 99 -14.43 -8.11 11.04
CA GLU A 99 -14.77 -9.51 11.13
C GLU A 99 -15.58 -9.73 12.41
N THR A 100 -16.85 -10.08 12.25
CA THR A 100 -17.77 -10.40 13.33
C THR A 100 -18.02 -11.90 13.33
N ARG A 101 -17.62 -12.56 14.40
CA ARG A 101 -17.86 -14.00 14.60
C ARG A 101 -19.24 -14.25 15.21
N PRO A 102 -19.78 -15.48 15.11
CA PRO A 102 -21.05 -15.85 15.72
C PRO A 102 -21.08 -15.66 17.25
N ASP A 103 -19.92 -15.75 17.91
CA ASP A 103 -19.76 -15.51 19.35
C ASP A 103 -19.80 -14.01 19.73
N GLY A 104 -20.00 -13.12 18.76
CA GLY A 104 -20.05 -11.67 18.93
C GLY A 104 -18.68 -11.01 19.00
N ARG A 105 -17.57 -11.74 18.89
CA ARG A 105 -16.23 -11.15 18.85
C ARG A 105 -16.04 -10.40 17.54
N VAL A 106 -15.57 -9.16 17.65
CA VAL A 106 -15.26 -8.30 16.51
C VAL A 106 -13.76 -8.09 16.42
N ARG A 107 -13.18 -8.39 15.26
CA ARG A 107 -11.80 -8.04 14.90
C ARG A 107 -11.83 -6.97 13.83
N ARG A 108 -11.15 -5.85 14.05
CA ARG A 108 -11.00 -4.77 13.07
C ARG A 108 -9.57 -4.70 12.56
N GLU A 109 -9.42 -4.49 11.26
CA GLU A 109 -8.14 -4.16 10.62
C GLU A 109 -8.36 -3.04 9.62
N SER A 110 -7.53 -2.00 9.70
CA SER A 110 -7.60 -0.82 8.83
C SER A 110 -6.43 -0.81 7.84
N TYR A 111 -6.71 -0.43 6.61
CA TYR A 111 -5.73 -0.27 5.53
C TYR A 111 -5.72 1.20 5.13
N LEU A 112 -4.70 1.92 5.57
CA LEU A 112 -4.51 3.31 5.19
C LEU A 112 -4.08 3.40 3.73
N LEU A 113 -4.71 4.29 2.99
CA LEU A 113 -4.39 4.62 1.62
C LEU A 113 -3.80 6.03 1.58
N ALA A 114 -2.77 6.25 0.79
CA ALA A 114 -2.31 7.60 0.51
C ALA A 114 -3.44 8.44 -0.12
N LYS A 115 -3.46 9.75 0.14
CA LYS A 115 -4.55 10.67 -0.25
C LYS A 115 -4.94 10.65 -1.73
N SER A 116 -3.96 10.35 -2.58
CA SER A 116 -4.14 10.23 -4.03
C SER A 116 -4.70 8.85 -4.44
N PHE A 117 -5.18 8.03 -3.51
CA PHE A 117 -5.73 6.70 -3.79
C PHE A 117 -7.13 6.56 -3.23
N ALA A 118 -7.99 5.92 -4.01
CA ALA A 118 -9.33 5.52 -3.62
C ALA A 118 -9.53 4.03 -3.85
N ALA A 119 -10.23 3.37 -2.94
CA ALA A 119 -10.67 1.99 -3.12
C ALA A 119 -12.15 1.94 -3.52
N ALA A 120 -12.51 0.97 -4.34
CA ALA A 120 -13.90 0.69 -4.66
C ALA A 120 -14.10 -0.83 -4.71
N PHE A 121 -15.27 -1.27 -4.23
CA PHE A 121 -15.68 -2.66 -4.28
C PHE A 121 -16.83 -2.80 -5.28
N ALA A 122 -16.82 -3.88 -6.05
CA ALA A 122 -17.88 -4.23 -6.96
C ALA A 122 -18.18 -5.73 -6.87
N VAL A 123 -19.42 -6.09 -7.13
CA VAL A 123 -19.89 -7.47 -7.21
C VAL A 123 -20.51 -7.65 -8.60
N THR A 124 -20.17 -8.73 -9.28
CA THR A 124 -20.78 -9.07 -10.58
C THR A 124 -22.26 -9.39 -10.37
N SER A 125 -23.11 -9.13 -11.38
CA SER A 125 -24.57 -9.35 -11.30
C SER A 125 -24.98 -10.76 -10.90
N ASP A 126 -24.12 -11.76 -11.12
CA ASP A 126 -24.33 -13.16 -10.74
C ASP A 126 -23.88 -13.50 -9.31
N GLN A 127 -23.31 -12.55 -8.57
CA GLN A 127 -22.71 -12.72 -7.24
C GLN A 127 -21.66 -13.84 -7.16
N GLN A 128 -21.12 -14.29 -8.30
CA GLN A 128 -20.09 -15.34 -8.32
C GLN A 128 -18.67 -14.75 -8.27
N GLN A 129 -18.55 -13.45 -8.50
CA GLN A 129 -17.28 -12.76 -8.53
C GLN A 129 -17.39 -11.41 -7.82
N ALA A 130 -16.37 -11.13 -7.01
CA ALA A 130 -16.15 -9.87 -6.34
C ALA A 130 -14.87 -9.22 -6.86
N GLU A 131 -14.88 -7.90 -6.90
CA GLU A 131 -13.76 -7.08 -7.33
C GLU A 131 -13.46 -6.00 -6.30
N VAL A 132 -12.16 -5.77 -6.07
CA VAL A 132 -11.63 -4.58 -5.41
C VAL A 132 -10.73 -3.84 -6.40
N VAL A 133 -10.98 -2.54 -6.57
CA VAL A 133 -10.17 -1.66 -7.42
C VAL A 133 -9.55 -0.60 -6.54
N ILE A 134 -8.24 -0.40 -6.70
CA ILE A 134 -7.50 0.67 -6.08
C ILE A 134 -7.06 1.61 -7.21
N GLN A 135 -7.60 2.81 -7.20
CA GLN A 135 -7.39 3.82 -8.23
C GLN A 135 -6.55 4.95 -7.66
N CYS A 136 -5.63 5.45 -8.48
CA CYS A 136 -4.94 6.69 -8.20
C CYS A 136 -5.75 7.86 -8.78
N VAL A 137 -6.11 8.81 -7.93
CA VAL A 137 -6.88 10.00 -8.25
C VAL A 137 -5.95 11.21 -8.11
N PHE A 138 -5.67 11.87 -9.22
CA PHE A 138 -4.99 13.16 -9.26
C PHE A 138 -5.99 14.24 -9.66
N GLU A 139 -5.83 15.44 -9.13
CA GLU A 139 -6.67 16.58 -9.50
C GLU A 139 -6.63 16.79 -11.02
N ASN A 140 -7.81 16.86 -11.64
CA ASN A 140 -8.01 17.07 -13.08
C ASN A 140 -7.55 15.96 -14.03
N GLU A 141 -7.14 14.79 -13.52
CA GLU A 141 -6.82 13.63 -14.36
C GLU A 141 -7.88 12.52 -14.23
N LYS A 142 -8.00 11.71 -15.27
CA LYS A 142 -8.84 10.52 -15.21
C LYS A 142 -8.26 9.54 -14.18
N PRO A 143 -9.08 8.96 -13.30
CA PRO A 143 -8.62 7.96 -12.34
C PRO A 143 -7.87 6.84 -13.06
N ARG A 144 -6.66 6.54 -12.61
CA ARG A 144 -5.85 5.46 -13.14
C ARG A 144 -5.96 4.26 -12.21
N ILE A 145 -6.29 3.09 -12.76
CA ILE A 145 -6.25 1.85 -11.98
C ILE A 145 -4.78 1.55 -11.64
N ASP A 146 -4.47 1.55 -10.34
CA ASP A 146 -3.18 1.13 -9.83
C ASP A 146 -3.17 -0.39 -9.65
N ARG A 147 -4.19 -0.91 -8.96
CA ARG A 147 -4.34 -2.33 -8.67
C ARG A 147 -5.78 -2.78 -8.77
N ARG A 148 -5.95 -4.06 -9.13
CA ARG A 148 -7.24 -4.72 -9.26
C ARG A 148 -7.14 -6.13 -8.68
N GLY A 149 -8.00 -6.45 -7.73
CA GLY A 149 -8.15 -7.78 -7.15
C GLY A 149 -9.50 -8.37 -7.55
N ILE A 150 -9.49 -9.52 -8.19
CA ILE A 150 -10.71 -10.23 -8.59
C ILE A 150 -10.69 -11.60 -7.92
N ALA A 151 -11.80 -11.99 -7.31
CA ALA A 151 -11.96 -13.29 -6.65
C ALA A 151 -13.35 -13.88 -6.91
N ASN A 152 -13.38 -15.20 -7.05
CA ASN A 152 -14.62 -15.96 -7.18
C ASN A 152 -15.10 -16.41 -5.80
N VAL A 153 -16.40 -16.25 -5.57
CA VAL A 153 -17.09 -16.62 -4.34
C VAL A 153 -17.05 -18.14 -4.14
N GLY A 154 -16.79 -18.60 -2.92
CA GLY A 154 -16.91 -20.00 -2.55
C GLY A 154 -15.88 -20.97 -3.15
N ARG A 155 -14.88 -20.47 -3.89
CA ARG A 155 -13.86 -21.31 -4.56
C ARG A 155 -13.16 -22.30 -3.62
N LEU A 156 -12.94 -21.92 -2.36
CA LEU A 156 -12.29 -22.76 -1.35
C LEU A 156 -13.30 -23.51 -0.48
N ALA A 157 -14.54 -23.02 -0.37
CA ALA A 157 -15.61 -23.73 0.34
C ALA A 157 -15.94 -25.08 -0.32
N ASP A 158 -15.87 -25.16 -1.66
CA ASP A 158 -16.11 -26.41 -2.41
C ASP A 158 -15.03 -27.48 -2.22
N ARG A 159 -13.86 -27.14 -1.65
CA ARG A 159 -12.75 -28.10 -1.43
C ARG A 159 -12.73 -28.73 -0.04
N MET A 160 -13.56 -28.28 0.90
CA MET A 160 -13.70 -28.94 2.20
C MET A 160 -14.43 -30.28 2.02
N THR A 161 -13.73 -31.37 2.31
CA THR A 161 -14.24 -32.74 2.22
C THR A 161 -15.30 -33.00 3.31
N PRO A 162 -16.23 -33.96 3.12
CA PRO A 162 -17.36 -34.19 4.03
C PRO A 162 -17.02 -34.58 5.48
N ALA A 163 -15.74 -34.81 5.79
CA ALA A 163 -15.28 -35.28 7.10
C ALA A 163 -15.22 -34.19 8.18
N GLU A 164 -15.39 -32.91 7.83
CA GLU A 164 -15.19 -31.77 8.72
C GLU A 164 -16.43 -30.88 8.90
N LYS A 165 -17.63 -31.38 8.53
CA LYS A 165 -18.89 -30.69 8.88
C LYS A 165 -19.23 -30.95 10.36
N PRO A 166 -19.30 -29.92 11.22
CA PRO A 166 -19.89 -30.10 12.54
C PRO A 166 -21.37 -30.49 12.38
N ARG A 167 -21.79 -31.48 13.16
CA ARG A 167 -23.16 -32.01 13.19
C ARG A 167 -24.15 -31.00 13.76
#